data_AF-A0A370FN53-F1
#
_entry.id   AF-A0A370FN53-F1
#
_cell.length_a   1.000
_cell.length_b   1.000
_cell.length_c   1.000
_cell.angle_alpha   90.00
_cell.angle_beta   90.00
_cell.angle_gamma   90.00
#
_symmetry.space_group_name_H-M   'P 1'
#
loop_
_entity.id
_entity.type
_entity.pdbx_description
1 polymer ?
#
loop_
_entity_poly.entity_id
_entity_poly.type
_entity_poly.pdbx_seq_one_letter_code
_entity_poly.pdbx_strand_id
1 'polypeptide(L)'
;MSERDDLLSSVANEIRTYRNKDLPEPTPEHVDRWLHQFTPAQQLPFLREFEHVIKQTFITRANVKDFLRMLVTNAKLAGADPASYWKSANFLSIQQNGQSQKEMLKLFSRCLKDECGLDLDDCGEEGGDFIYLDDVMFSGNRVGNDLEPWIINQAPRSACVHVIVAALHSGGRYLVDRRLTNVIAQSGKKITVNYWRALEIENRKWHKNSSGVLWPTAVPDVAEIQAYMALPARFPFEPRQPSTVAIEPFSSEAGRQVLESEFLIAGAKIRAMSENPKQSMRPLGFSPFGVGFGSMIATYRNCPNNCPLAIWWGDPEATSGALHWYPLLQREGYSSAKNMFDDLTP
;
A
#
# COMPACT_ATOMS: atom_id res chain seq x y z
N MET A 1 -7.49 9.32 32.53
CA MET A 1 -6.92 8.40 31.53
C MET A 1 -5.46 8.78 31.35
N SER A 2 -4.57 7.81 31.18
CA SER A 2 -3.16 8.10 30.92
C SER A 2 -2.93 8.43 29.44
N GLU A 3 -1.82 9.09 29.10
CA GLU A 3 -1.45 9.33 27.69
C GLU A 3 -1.44 8.04 26.87
N ARG A 4 -0.98 6.93 27.48
CA ARG A 4 -0.97 5.62 26.82
C ARG A 4 -2.38 5.17 26.46
N ASP A 5 -3.34 5.27 27.38
CA ASP A 5 -4.72 4.82 27.16
C ASP A 5 -5.39 5.61 26.03
N ASP A 6 -5.13 6.93 25.98
CA ASP A 6 -5.65 7.81 24.93
C ASP A 6 -5.07 7.44 23.56
N LEU A 7 -3.76 7.18 23.48
CA LEU A 7 -3.10 6.77 22.25
C LEU A 7 -3.56 5.39 21.75
N LEU A 8 -3.69 4.40 22.65
CA LEU A 8 -4.20 3.07 22.32
C LEU A 8 -5.62 3.14 21.75
N SER A 9 -6.48 3.93 22.39
CA SER A 9 -7.85 4.17 21.94
C SER A 9 -7.89 4.89 20.59
N SER A 10 -7.01 5.86 20.39
CA SER A 10 -6.89 6.60 19.13
C SER A 10 -6.50 5.68 17.96
N VAL A 11 -5.48 4.84 18.15
CA VAL A 11 -5.04 3.87 17.13
C VAL A 11 -6.15 2.86 16.83
N ALA A 12 -6.77 2.26 17.86
CA ALA A 12 -7.85 1.30 17.68
C ALA A 12 -9.03 1.90 16.89
N ASN A 13 -9.42 3.13 17.20
CA ASN A 13 -10.48 3.85 16.49
C ASN A 13 -10.13 4.13 15.03
N GLU A 14 -8.89 4.48 14.72
CA GLU A 14 -8.43 4.73 13.35
C GLU A 14 -8.56 3.47 12.49
N ILE A 15 -8.10 2.32 13.01
CA ILE A 15 -8.11 1.05 12.29
C ILE A 15 -9.40 0.24 12.47
N ARG A 16 -10.42 0.77 13.16
CA ARG A 16 -11.63 0.04 13.57
C ARG A 16 -12.36 -0.71 12.45
N THR A 17 -12.25 -0.21 11.22
CA THR A 17 -12.92 -0.80 10.04
C THR A 17 -12.07 -1.79 9.26
N TYR A 18 -10.84 -2.07 9.73
CA TYR A 18 -9.92 -2.98 9.08
C TYR A 18 -10.53 -4.38 8.96
N ARG A 19 -10.66 -4.86 7.72
CA ARG A 19 -11.23 -6.16 7.37
C ARG A 19 -12.56 -6.45 8.08
N ASN A 20 -13.39 -5.42 8.22
CA ASN A 20 -14.73 -5.55 8.78
C ASN A 20 -15.48 -6.70 8.08
N LYS A 21 -16.12 -7.56 8.88
CA LYS A 21 -16.76 -8.86 8.56
C LYS A 21 -15.83 -10.08 8.58
N ASP A 22 -14.54 -9.90 8.32
CA ASP A 22 -13.58 -11.00 8.31
C ASP A 22 -12.85 -11.14 9.66
N LEU A 23 -12.67 -10.04 10.39
CA LEU A 23 -11.99 -9.98 11.69
C LEU A 23 -12.82 -9.22 12.74
N PRO A 24 -12.61 -9.48 14.05
CA PRO A 24 -13.14 -8.65 15.12
C PRO A 24 -12.70 -7.19 14.98
N GLU A 25 -13.53 -6.25 15.46
CA GLU A 25 -13.17 -4.84 15.53
C GLU A 25 -11.95 -4.64 16.45
N PRO A 26 -10.88 -3.97 15.99
CA PRO A 26 -9.72 -3.66 16.82
C PRO A 26 -10.10 -2.89 18.11
N THR A 27 -9.56 -3.34 19.25
CA THR A 27 -9.75 -2.70 20.55
C THR A 27 -8.44 -2.10 21.09
N PRO A 28 -8.47 -1.22 22.11
CA PRO A 28 -7.25 -0.75 22.77
C PRO A 28 -6.36 -1.91 23.27
N GLU A 29 -6.96 -2.99 23.78
CA GLU A 29 -6.25 -4.19 24.25
C GLU A 29 -5.56 -4.94 23.11
N HIS A 30 -6.17 -4.96 21.91
CA HIS A 30 -5.54 -5.52 20.71
C HIS A 30 -4.28 -4.72 20.34
N VAL A 31 -4.37 -3.39 20.33
CA VAL A 31 -3.22 -2.51 20.06
C VAL A 31 -2.15 -2.66 21.14
N ASP A 32 -2.55 -2.75 22.41
CA ASP A 32 -1.65 -2.87 23.53
C ASP A 32 -0.91 -4.22 23.52
N ARG A 33 -1.60 -5.33 23.21
CA ARG A 33 -0.97 -6.65 23.03
C ARG A 33 0.07 -6.63 21.92
N TRP A 34 -0.23 -5.97 20.80
CA TRP A 34 0.74 -5.77 19.73
C TRP A 34 1.94 -4.93 20.18
N LEU A 35 1.69 -3.82 20.87
CA LEU A 35 2.71 -2.89 21.36
C LEU A 35 3.68 -3.52 22.36
N HIS A 36 3.19 -4.45 23.19
CA HIS A 36 4.01 -5.13 24.20
C HIS A 36 5.17 -5.96 23.63
N GLN A 37 5.18 -6.21 22.32
CA GLN A 37 6.25 -6.95 21.64
C GLN A 37 7.47 -6.08 21.28
N PHE A 38 7.35 -4.74 21.39
CA PHE A 38 8.44 -3.79 21.17
C PHE A 38 9.24 -3.50 22.44
N THR A 39 10.39 -2.86 22.31
CA THR A 39 11.31 -2.56 23.41
C THR A 39 10.58 -1.75 24.50
N PRO A 40 10.55 -2.21 25.78
CA PRO A 40 9.72 -1.58 26.82
C PRO A 40 9.94 -0.07 26.98
N ALA A 41 11.19 0.39 26.95
CA ALA A 41 11.54 1.80 27.07
C ALA A 41 11.10 2.65 25.85
N GLN A 42 10.87 2.02 24.70
CA GLN A 42 10.48 2.68 23.45
C GLN A 42 8.97 2.60 23.17
N GLN A 43 8.20 1.79 23.91
CA GLN A 43 6.77 1.59 23.61
C GLN A 43 5.95 2.88 23.57
N LEU A 44 6.11 3.77 24.56
CA LEU A 44 5.33 5.02 24.59
C LEU A 44 5.80 6.01 23.50
N PRO A 45 7.11 6.29 23.31
CA PRO A 45 7.58 7.09 22.18
C PRO A 45 7.16 6.52 20.81
N PHE A 46 7.24 5.20 20.65
CA PHE A 46 6.82 4.48 19.44
C PHE A 46 5.33 4.65 19.19
N LEU A 47 4.50 4.42 20.21
CA LEU A 47 3.05 4.53 20.09
C LEU A 47 2.63 5.96 19.72
N ARG A 48 3.29 6.98 20.27
CA ARG A 48 3.03 8.39 19.94
C ARG A 48 3.29 8.69 18.46
N GLU A 49 4.44 8.28 17.94
CA GLU A 49 4.74 8.48 16.52
C GLU A 49 3.87 7.60 15.62
N PHE A 50 3.63 6.34 16.02
CA PHE A 50 2.81 5.41 15.26
C PHE A 50 1.37 5.91 15.12
N GLU A 51 0.79 6.44 16.20
CA GLU A 51 -0.54 7.05 16.19
C GLU A 51 -0.63 8.23 15.23
N HIS A 52 0.38 9.10 15.23
CA HIS A 52 0.46 10.23 14.30
C HIS A 52 0.54 9.78 12.84
N VAL A 53 1.39 8.79 12.56
CA VAL A 53 1.60 8.26 11.20
C VAL A 53 0.36 7.51 10.70
N ILE A 54 -0.21 6.62 11.52
CA ILE A 54 -1.30 5.72 11.08
C ILE A 54 -2.57 6.51 10.73
N LYS A 55 -2.85 7.63 11.41
CA LYS A 55 -3.94 8.56 11.06
C LYS A 55 -3.83 9.16 9.67
N GLN A 56 -2.63 9.20 9.10
CA GLN A 56 -2.36 9.76 7.78
C GLN A 56 -2.22 8.67 6.72
N THR A 57 -1.84 7.46 7.13
CA THR A 57 -1.49 6.38 6.19
C THR A 57 -2.48 5.23 6.17
N PHE A 58 -3.42 5.15 7.13
CA PHE A 58 -4.51 4.20 7.07
C PHE A 58 -5.65 4.75 6.20
N ILE A 59 -5.90 4.09 5.07
CA ILE A 59 -6.94 4.51 4.12
C ILE A 59 -8.25 3.81 4.51
N THR A 60 -9.11 4.54 5.20
CA THR A 60 -10.44 4.06 5.58
C THR A 60 -11.35 3.92 4.37
N ARG A 61 -12.46 3.19 4.54
CA ARG A 61 -13.49 3.10 3.49
C ARG A 61 -14.10 4.46 3.16
N ALA A 62 -14.18 5.38 4.14
CA ALA A 62 -14.66 6.74 3.91
C ALA A 62 -13.69 7.49 2.99
N ASN A 63 -12.38 7.43 3.27
CA ASN A 63 -11.38 8.07 2.41
C ASN A 63 -11.45 7.57 0.97
N VAL A 64 -11.63 6.26 0.75
CA VAL A 64 -11.78 5.69 -0.60
C VAL A 64 -13.03 6.23 -1.30
N LYS A 65 -14.18 6.29 -0.62
CA LYS A 65 -15.41 6.82 -1.21
C LYS A 65 -15.28 8.30 -1.56
N ASP A 66 -14.68 9.09 -0.69
CA ASP A 66 -14.49 10.53 -0.93
C ASP A 66 -13.52 10.76 -2.09
N PHE A 67 -12.43 9.99 -2.16
CA PHE A 67 -11.52 9.97 -3.30
C PHE A 67 -12.26 9.68 -4.61
N LEU A 68 -13.08 8.62 -4.65
CA LEU A 68 -13.81 8.23 -5.86
C LEU A 68 -14.88 9.25 -6.25
N ARG A 69 -15.58 9.85 -5.28
CA ARG A 69 -16.53 10.94 -5.56
C ARG A 69 -15.83 12.15 -6.16
N MET A 70 -14.71 12.57 -5.56
CA MET A 70 -13.89 13.67 -6.10
C MET A 70 -13.30 13.35 -7.47
N LEU A 71 -13.03 12.08 -7.76
CA LEU A 71 -12.55 11.63 -9.06
C LEU A 71 -13.61 11.83 -10.14
N VAL A 72 -14.88 11.46 -9.87
CA VAL A 72 -15.99 11.61 -10.82
C VAL A 72 -16.11 13.06 -11.26
N THR A 73 -16.02 14.01 -10.33
CA THR A 73 -16.20 15.44 -10.61
C THR A 73 -14.90 16.21 -10.90
N ASN A 74 -13.79 15.50 -11.10
CA ASN A 74 -12.49 16.14 -11.29
C ASN A 74 -12.36 16.80 -12.67
N ALA A 75 -12.42 18.14 -12.72
CA ALA A 75 -12.36 18.87 -13.98
C ALA A 75 -11.05 18.72 -14.77
N LYS A 76 -9.93 18.33 -14.14
CA LYS A 76 -8.67 18.06 -14.86
C LYS A 76 -8.71 16.72 -15.60
N LEU A 77 -9.52 15.78 -15.13
CA LEU A 77 -9.70 14.47 -15.74
C LEU A 77 -10.93 14.46 -16.65
N ALA A 78 -12.10 14.76 -16.09
CA ALA A 78 -13.40 14.59 -16.73
C ALA A 78 -13.93 15.88 -17.40
N GLY A 79 -13.17 16.97 -17.34
CA GLY A 79 -13.55 18.24 -17.96
C GLY A 79 -14.74 18.92 -17.27
N ALA A 80 -15.40 19.83 -18.00
CA ALA A 80 -16.54 20.61 -17.49
C ALA A 80 -17.87 19.84 -17.51
N ASP A 81 -17.95 18.74 -18.28
CA ASP A 81 -19.11 17.85 -18.34
C ASP A 81 -18.68 16.41 -18.00
N PRO A 82 -18.61 16.07 -16.69
CA PRO A 82 -18.20 14.74 -16.27
C PRO A 82 -19.10 13.63 -16.77
N ALA A 83 -20.42 13.84 -16.87
CA ALA A 83 -21.35 12.80 -17.30
C ALA A 83 -21.04 12.38 -18.74
N SER A 84 -20.85 13.35 -19.64
CA SER A 84 -20.47 13.07 -21.03
C SER A 84 -19.09 12.39 -21.14
N TYR A 85 -18.11 12.85 -20.34
CA TYR A 85 -16.79 12.20 -20.32
C TYR A 85 -16.88 10.73 -19.88
N TRP A 86 -17.50 10.46 -18.73
CA TRP A 86 -17.56 9.11 -18.18
C TRP A 86 -18.38 8.17 -19.05
N LYS A 87 -19.44 8.66 -19.70
CA LYS A 87 -20.19 7.89 -20.68
C LYS A 87 -19.32 7.38 -21.83
N SER A 88 -18.34 8.17 -22.28
CA SER A 88 -17.40 7.73 -23.33
C SER A 88 -16.28 6.81 -22.82
N ALA A 89 -15.96 6.87 -21.52
CA ALA A 89 -14.78 6.21 -20.95
C ALA A 89 -14.94 4.68 -20.86
N ASN A 90 -13.86 3.97 -21.20
CA ASN A 90 -13.78 2.52 -21.21
C ASN A 90 -13.15 2.00 -19.91
N PHE A 91 -13.94 1.35 -19.05
CA PHE A 91 -13.43 0.81 -17.78
C PHE A 91 -12.74 -0.55 -17.96
N LEU A 92 -11.47 -0.63 -17.56
CA LEU A 92 -10.71 -1.87 -17.61
C LEU A 92 -11.00 -2.74 -16.38
N SER A 93 -11.34 -4.00 -16.63
CA SER A 93 -11.42 -5.07 -15.62
C SER A 93 -10.49 -6.21 -16.03
N ILE A 94 -9.19 -5.99 -15.90
CA ILE A 94 -8.09 -6.83 -16.43
C ILE A 94 -7.12 -7.32 -15.35
N GLN A 95 -7.42 -7.08 -14.07
CA GLN A 95 -6.59 -7.55 -12.95
C GLN A 95 -6.46 -9.08 -12.98
N GLN A 96 -5.22 -9.58 -13.08
CA GLN A 96 -4.99 -11.04 -13.15
C GLN A 96 -5.04 -11.74 -11.79
N ASN A 97 -4.73 -11.02 -10.71
CA ASN A 97 -4.63 -11.60 -9.36
C ASN A 97 -5.08 -10.60 -8.30
N GLY A 98 -5.95 -11.05 -7.40
CA GLY A 98 -6.56 -10.25 -6.33
C GLY A 98 -7.86 -9.57 -6.76
N GLN A 99 -8.53 -8.92 -5.81
CA GLN A 99 -9.90 -8.42 -5.97
C GLN A 99 -10.00 -6.89 -5.83
N SER A 100 -8.95 -6.16 -6.16
CA SER A 100 -8.88 -4.73 -5.85
C SER A 100 -9.58 -3.88 -6.90
N GLN A 101 -9.26 -4.08 -8.18
CA GLN A 101 -9.92 -3.39 -9.28
C GLN A 101 -11.42 -3.66 -9.30
N LYS A 102 -11.85 -4.92 -9.12
CA LYS A 102 -13.27 -5.28 -9.03
C LYS A 102 -14.02 -4.50 -7.94
N GLU A 103 -13.44 -4.43 -6.74
CA GLU A 103 -14.06 -3.69 -5.63
C GLU A 103 -14.02 -2.18 -5.85
N MET A 104 -12.95 -1.65 -6.44
CA MET A 104 -12.84 -0.23 -6.76
C MET A 104 -13.85 0.19 -7.83
N LEU A 105 -14.03 -0.60 -8.89
CA LEU A 105 -15.05 -0.39 -9.93
C LEU A 105 -16.46 -0.43 -9.32
N LYS A 106 -16.74 -1.38 -8.42
CA LYS A 106 -18.03 -1.46 -7.72
C LYS A 106 -18.32 -0.23 -6.86
N LEU A 107 -17.33 0.31 -6.18
CA LEU A 107 -17.49 1.56 -5.42
C LEU A 107 -17.64 2.77 -6.35
N PHE A 108 -16.85 2.82 -7.41
CA PHE A 108 -16.89 3.91 -8.38
C PHE A 108 -18.23 3.96 -9.13
N SER A 109 -18.78 2.81 -9.52
CA SER A 109 -20.12 2.71 -10.14
C SER A 109 -21.20 3.40 -9.30
N ARG A 110 -21.14 3.28 -7.97
CA ARG A 110 -22.09 3.97 -7.08
C ARG A 110 -21.88 5.47 -7.08
N CYS A 111 -20.63 5.92 -7.02
CA CYS A 111 -20.30 7.35 -7.12
C CYS A 111 -20.75 7.91 -8.48
N LEU A 112 -20.56 7.15 -9.57
CA LEU A 112 -20.99 7.55 -10.91
C LEU A 112 -22.52 7.66 -11.00
N LYS A 113 -23.24 6.72 -10.37
CA LYS A 113 -24.71 6.78 -10.29
C LYS A 113 -25.19 8.00 -9.51
N ASP A 114 -24.58 8.25 -8.36
CA ASP A 114 -24.95 9.35 -7.47
C ASP A 114 -24.69 10.73 -8.11
N GLU A 115 -23.55 10.90 -8.80
CA GLU A 115 -23.10 12.19 -9.32
C GLU A 115 -23.48 12.45 -10.79
N CYS A 116 -23.65 11.41 -11.60
CA CYS A 116 -23.90 11.52 -13.05
C CYS A 116 -25.14 10.73 -13.54
N GLY A 117 -25.76 9.91 -12.69
CA GLY A 117 -26.90 9.07 -13.08
C GLY A 117 -26.55 7.86 -13.95
N LEU A 118 -25.27 7.61 -14.22
CA LEU A 118 -24.76 6.54 -15.08
C LEU A 118 -24.35 5.31 -14.28
N ASP A 119 -24.56 4.14 -14.86
CA ASP A 119 -23.93 2.89 -14.45
C ASP A 119 -22.72 2.57 -15.34
N LEU A 120 -21.86 1.63 -14.93
CA LEU A 120 -20.68 1.26 -15.74
C LEU A 120 -21.07 0.67 -17.10
N ASP A 121 -22.23 0.02 -17.18
CA ASP A 121 -22.78 -0.56 -18.42
C ASP A 121 -23.27 0.51 -19.41
N ASP A 122 -23.51 1.75 -18.94
CA ASP A 122 -23.82 2.90 -19.79
C ASP A 122 -22.57 3.53 -20.42
N CYS A 123 -21.37 3.06 -20.04
CA CYS A 123 -20.09 3.65 -20.40
C CYS A 123 -19.35 2.85 -21.48
N GLY A 124 -18.53 3.56 -22.25
CA GLY A 124 -17.60 2.99 -23.22
C GLY A 124 -18.02 3.32 -24.66
N GLU A 125 -17.17 4.07 -25.34
CA GLU A 125 -17.31 4.39 -26.75
C GLU A 125 -15.98 4.21 -27.49
N GLU A 126 -16.04 3.99 -28.81
CA GLU A 126 -14.85 3.96 -29.65
C GLU A 126 -14.12 5.31 -29.58
N GLY A 127 -12.83 5.27 -29.27
CA GLY A 127 -12.00 6.47 -29.13
C GLY A 127 -12.04 7.11 -27.74
N GLY A 128 -12.87 6.63 -26.81
CA GLY A 128 -12.87 7.07 -25.42
C GLY A 128 -11.64 6.59 -24.63
N ASP A 129 -11.32 7.32 -23.56
CA ASP A 129 -10.18 7.01 -22.68
C ASP A 129 -10.37 5.70 -21.91
N PHE A 130 -9.28 5.01 -21.58
CA PHE A 130 -9.31 3.76 -20.82
C PHE A 130 -8.98 3.98 -19.35
N ILE A 131 -9.81 3.46 -18.45
CA ILE A 131 -9.70 3.69 -17.01
C ILE A 131 -9.24 2.41 -16.31
N TYR A 132 -8.02 2.43 -15.77
CA TYR A 132 -7.52 1.40 -14.87
C TYR A 132 -7.64 1.91 -13.44
N LEU A 133 -8.52 1.32 -12.64
CA LEU A 133 -8.76 1.75 -11.25
C LEU A 133 -8.26 0.68 -10.27
N ASP A 134 -7.48 1.08 -9.27
CA ASP A 134 -6.98 0.20 -8.20
C ASP A 134 -6.89 0.97 -6.86
N ASP A 135 -6.57 0.31 -5.76
CA ASP A 135 -6.54 0.93 -4.43
C ASP A 135 -5.24 1.71 -4.20
N VAL A 136 -4.08 1.04 -4.21
CA VAL A 136 -2.77 1.64 -3.92
C VAL A 136 -1.70 1.04 -4.82
N MET A 137 -0.89 1.90 -5.45
CA MET A 137 0.27 1.47 -6.22
C MET A 137 1.55 1.46 -5.36
N PHE A 138 2.01 0.27 -4.98
CA PHE A 138 3.28 0.07 -4.25
C PHE A 138 4.48 -0.04 -5.20
N SER A 139 4.86 -1.25 -5.61
CA SER A 139 6.00 -1.49 -6.51
C SER A 139 5.68 -1.26 -7.99
N GLY A 140 4.42 -1.04 -8.35
CA GLY A 140 3.96 -0.91 -9.74
C GLY A 140 3.82 -2.24 -10.49
N ASN A 141 4.22 -3.38 -9.89
CA ASN A 141 4.20 -4.68 -10.57
C ASN A 141 2.80 -5.11 -11.02
N ARG A 142 1.76 -4.88 -10.21
CA ARG A 142 0.39 -5.26 -10.57
C ARG A 142 -0.09 -4.51 -11.82
N VAL A 143 -0.06 -3.17 -11.76
CA VAL A 143 -0.37 -2.30 -12.91
C VAL A 143 0.41 -2.73 -14.16
N GLY A 144 1.71 -2.98 -14.02
CA GLY A 144 2.53 -3.44 -15.14
C GLY A 144 2.14 -4.82 -15.69
N ASN A 145 1.86 -5.79 -14.81
CA ASN A 145 1.45 -7.13 -15.19
C ASN A 145 0.09 -7.17 -15.86
N ASP A 146 -0.83 -6.30 -15.46
CA ASP A 146 -2.17 -6.24 -16.02
C ASP A 146 -2.17 -5.48 -17.36
N LEU A 147 -1.52 -4.30 -17.41
CA LEU A 147 -1.54 -3.45 -18.60
C LEU A 147 -0.64 -3.95 -19.73
N GLU A 148 0.47 -4.64 -19.45
CA GLU A 148 1.34 -5.15 -20.52
C GLU A 148 0.62 -6.10 -21.50
N PRO A 149 -0.03 -7.19 -21.06
CA PRO A 149 -0.76 -8.07 -21.98
C PRO A 149 -1.96 -7.38 -22.59
N TRP A 150 -2.62 -6.45 -21.88
CA TRP A 150 -3.69 -5.64 -22.49
C TRP A 150 -3.16 -4.76 -23.62
N ILE A 151 -2.04 -4.05 -23.41
CA ILE A 151 -1.38 -3.22 -24.44
C ILE A 151 -1.01 -4.07 -25.64
N ILE A 152 -0.44 -5.26 -25.45
CA ILE A 152 0.01 -6.09 -26.56
C ILE A 152 -1.20 -6.65 -27.33
N ASN A 153 -2.15 -7.26 -26.62
CA ASN A 153 -3.14 -8.14 -27.23
C ASN A 153 -4.48 -7.47 -27.52
N GLN A 154 -4.87 -6.43 -26.77
CA GLN A 154 -6.26 -5.93 -26.74
C GLN A 154 -6.36 -4.44 -27.06
N ALA A 155 -5.39 -3.62 -26.65
CA ALA A 155 -5.46 -2.17 -26.82
C ALA A 155 -5.60 -1.78 -28.30
N PRO A 156 -6.37 -0.72 -28.62
CA PRO A 156 -6.48 -0.22 -29.99
C PRO A 156 -5.16 0.41 -30.46
N ARG A 157 -5.09 0.80 -31.74
CA ARG A 157 -3.89 1.42 -32.35
C ARG A 157 -3.47 2.71 -31.65
N SER A 158 -4.43 3.46 -31.13
CA SER A 158 -4.22 4.68 -30.36
C SER A 158 -5.10 4.64 -29.12
N ALA A 159 -4.56 4.94 -27.95
CA ALA A 159 -5.33 5.00 -26.69
C ALA A 159 -4.73 6.01 -25.70
N CYS A 160 -5.58 6.54 -24.83
CA CYS A 160 -5.17 7.19 -23.60
C CYS A 160 -5.60 6.32 -22.42
N VAL A 161 -4.67 5.96 -21.53
CA VAL A 161 -4.94 5.14 -20.36
C VAL A 161 -4.74 5.99 -19.11
N HIS A 162 -5.73 6.00 -18.22
CA HIS A 162 -5.67 6.64 -16.92
C HIS A 162 -5.57 5.57 -15.83
N VAL A 163 -4.36 5.43 -15.26
CA VAL A 163 -4.12 4.59 -14.07
C VAL A 163 -4.46 5.41 -12.85
N ILE A 164 -5.50 5.02 -12.10
CA ILE A 164 -6.03 5.79 -10.99
C ILE A 164 -5.97 4.96 -9.71
N VAL A 165 -5.31 5.50 -8.70
CA VAL A 165 -5.13 4.87 -7.38
C VAL A 165 -5.35 5.90 -6.27
N ALA A 166 -5.78 5.49 -5.08
CA ALA A 166 -5.92 6.42 -3.95
C ALA A 166 -4.54 6.92 -3.49
N ALA A 167 -3.57 6.01 -3.38
CA ALA A 167 -2.20 6.33 -3.03
C ALA A 167 -1.18 5.68 -3.97
N LEU A 168 -0.03 6.33 -4.13
CA LEU A 168 1.01 5.95 -5.07
C LEU A 168 2.39 6.11 -4.45
N HIS A 169 3.29 5.16 -4.70
CA HIS A 169 4.70 5.31 -4.38
C HIS A 169 5.52 5.70 -5.63
N SER A 170 6.31 6.77 -5.53
CA SER A 170 7.02 7.36 -6.68
C SER A 170 8.00 6.38 -7.34
N GLY A 171 8.63 5.49 -6.56
CA GLY A 171 9.49 4.42 -7.07
C GLY A 171 8.72 3.37 -7.85
N GLY A 172 7.52 3.00 -7.41
CA GLY A 172 6.65 2.09 -8.16
C GLY A 172 6.20 2.69 -9.48
N ARG A 173 5.76 3.96 -9.45
CA ARG A 173 5.43 4.75 -10.64
C ARG A 173 6.57 4.78 -11.64
N TYR A 174 7.79 5.09 -11.20
CA TYR A 174 8.96 5.13 -12.07
C TYR A 174 9.24 3.78 -12.75
N LEU A 175 9.15 2.67 -12.01
CA LEU A 175 9.42 1.34 -12.55
C LEU A 175 8.35 0.92 -13.58
N VAL A 176 7.07 1.13 -13.27
CA VAL A 176 5.98 0.78 -14.19
C VAL A 176 5.97 1.67 -15.42
N ASP A 177 6.27 2.96 -15.29
CA ASP A 177 6.34 3.89 -16.42
C ASP A 177 7.39 3.48 -17.44
N ARG A 178 8.59 3.13 -16.96
CA ARG A 178 9.66 2.60 -17.81
C ARG A 178 9.27 1.30 -18.50
N ARG A 179 8.62 0.39 -17.77
CA ARG A 179 8.14 -0.88 -18.32
C ARG A 179 7.11 -0.62 -19.43
N LEU A 180 6.06 0.12 -19.14
CA LEU A 180 4.97 0.36 -20.11
C LEU A 180 5.45 1.18 -21.31
N THR A 181 6.34 2.15 -21.13
CA THR A 181 6.95 2.88 -22.25
C THR A 181 7.65 1.93 -23.23
N ASN A 182 8.42 0.96 -22.72
CA ASN A 182 9.07 -0.04 -23.56
C ASN A 182 8.06 -0.96 -24.26
N VAL A 183 7.03 -1.42 -23.54
CA VAL A 183 5.98 -2.28 -24.11
C VAL A 183 5.22 -1.55 -25.22
N ILE A 184 4.86 -0.29 -25.00
CA ILE A 184 4.17 0.55 -25.99
C ILE A 184 5.05 0.72 -27.23
N ALA A 185 6.32 1.07 -27.07
CA ALA A 185 7.27 1.21 -28.18
C ALA A 185 7.40 -0.09 -29.00
N GLN A 186 7.52 -1.24 -28.33
CA GLN A 186 7.61 -2.55 -28.99
C GLN A 186 6.31 -2.97 -29.68
N SER A 187 5.15 -2.57 -29.15
CA SER A 187 3.85 -2.89 -29.74
C SER A 187 3.56 -2.13 -31.05
N GLY A 188 4.27 -1.03 -31.31
CA GLY A 188 3.98 -0.12 -32.42
C GLY A 188 2.65 0.64 -32.29
N LYS A 189 2.04 0.65 -31.10
CA LYS A 189 0.81 1.40 -30.79
C LYS A 189 1.13 2.78 -30.24
N LYS A 190 0.22 3.73 -30.41
CA LYS A 190 0.33 5.09 -29.84
C LYS A 190 -0.50 5.16 -28.57
N ILE A 191 0.10 4.79 -27.45
CA ILE A 191 -0.59 4.78 -26.15
C ILE A 191 0.04 5.79 -25.21
N THR A 192 -0.80 6.62 -24.59
CA THR A 192 -0.40 7.53 -23.51
C THR A 192 -0.88 6.95 -22.18
N VAL A 193 -0.07 7.04 -21.12
CA VAL A 193 -0.46 6.57 -19.78
C VAL A 193 -0.34 7.71 -18.77
N ASN A 194 -1.46 8.08 -18.18
CA ASN A 194 -1.60 9.14 -17.17
C ASN A 194 -1.87 8.55 -15.79
N TYR A 195 -1.37 9.18 -14.73
CA TYR A 195 -1.40 8.59 -13.38
C TYR A 195 -2.08 9.50 -12.35
N TRP A 196 -3.21 8.96 -11.90
CA TRP A 196 -4.20 9.33 -10.90
C TRP A 196 -3.79 9.07 -9.46
N ARG A 197 -3.68 10.08 -8.59
CA ARG A 197 -3.55 9.83 -7.14
C ARG A 197 -4.03 10.98 -6.26
N ALA A 198 -4.54 10.64 -5.07
CA ALA A 198 -4.78 11.61 -3.99
C ALA A 198 -3.53 11.81 -3.13
N LEU A 199 -2.79 10.72 -2.87
CA LEU A 199 -1.56 10.73 -2.08
C LEU A 199 -0.38 10.17 -2.89
N GLU A 200 0.76 10.83 -2.83
CA GLU A 200 2.02 10.33 -3.38
C GLU A 200 3.10 10.28 -2.30
N ILE A 201 3.75 9.11 -2.17
CA ILE A 201 4.81 8.85 -1.19
C ILE A 201 6.13 8.61 -1.92
N GLU A 202 7.13 9.41 -1.58
CA GLU A 202 8.49 9.24 -2.08
C GLU A 202 9.18 8.04 -1.41
N ASN A 203 9.70 7.11 -2.22
CA ASN A 203 10.42 5.91 -1.74
C ASN A 203 11.60 5.49 -2.65
N ARG A 204 12.03 6.36 -3.57
CA ARG A 204 13.16 6.11 -4.47
C ARG A 204 14.47 6.21 -3.69
N LYS A 205 15.39 5.29 -3.98
CA LYS A 205 16.72 5.23 -3.35
C LYS A 205 17.48 6.56 -3.37
N TRP A 206 17.46 7.25 -4.51
CA TRP A 206 18.17 8.54 -4.66
C TRP A 206 17.54 9.68 -3.86
N HIS A 207 16.32 9.49 -3.35
CA HIS A 207 15.57 10.44 -2.54
C HIS A 207 15.37 9.93 -1.09
N LYS A 208 16.18 8.97 -0.63
CA LYS A 208 16.07 8.36 0.72
C LYS A 208 16.10 9.37 1.87
N ASN A 209 16.79 10.50 1.71
CA ASN A 209 16.87 11.54 2.75
C ASN A 209 15.57 12.35 2.89
N SER A 210 14.67 12.27 1.91
CA SER A 210 13.37 12.94 1.89
C SER A 210 12.22 11.97 1.67
N SER A 211 12.43 10.67 1.94
CA SER A 211 11.41 9.64 1.70
C SER A 211 10.30 9.68 2.76
N GLY A 212 9.07 9.43 2.33
CA GLY A 212 7.91 9.24 3.22
C GLY A 212 7.68 7.79 3.65
N VAL A 213 8.66 6.92 3.40
CA VAL A 213 8.72 5.54 3.90
C VAL A 213 9.76 5.41 5.00
N LEU A 214 9.61 4.41 5.86
CA LEU A 214 10.62 4.04 6.85
C LEU A 214 11.93 3.70 6.14
N TRP A 215 12.98 4.44 6.49
CA TRP A 215 14.31 4.28 5.93
C TRP A 215 15.35 4.64 7.00
N PRO A 216 15.85 3.67 7.78
CA PRO A 216 16.68 3.98 8.95
C PRO A 216 17.93 4.83 8.66
N THR A 217 18.33 5.65 9.63
CA THR A 217 19.61 6.41 9.61
C THR A 217 20.80 5.58 10.08
N ALA A 218 20.54 4.50 10.81
CA ALA A 218 21.54 3.60 11.35
C ALA A 218 20.98 2.18 11.48
N VAL A 219 21.89 1.23 11.72
CA VAL A 219 21.56 -0.16 12.03
C VAL A 219 21.60 -0.30 13.56
N PRO A 220 20.49 -0.65 14.22
CA PRO A 220 20.50 -0.90 15.66
C PRO A 220 21.42 -2.07 16.02
N ASP A 221 22.11 -1.95 17.16
CA ASP A 221 23.03 -2.98 17.66
C ASP A 221 22.28 -4.12 18.36
N VAL A 222 21.65 -4.97 17.55
CA VAL A 222 20.85 -6.13 18.00
C VAL A 222 21.26 -7.35 17.19
N ALA A 223 21.46 -8.49 17.85
CA ALA A 223 22.04 -9.70 17.25
C ALA A 223 21.32 -10.15 15.97
N GLU A 224 19.99 -10.16 15.96
CA GLU A 224 19.18 -10.56 14.80
C GLU A 224 19.34 -9.59 13.62
N ILE A 225 19.55 -8.30 13.90
CA ILE A 225 19.84 -7.31 12.86
C ILE A 225 21.25 -7.50 12.32
N GLN A 226 22.25 -7.70 13.18
CA GLN A 226 23.62 -7.95 12.73
C GLN A 226 23.70 -9.23 11.87
N ALA A 227 23.04 -10.30 12.30
CA ALA A 227 22.90 -11.52 11.53
C ALA A 227 22.20 -11.28 10.17
N TYR A 228 21.14 -10.48 10.16
CA TYR A 228 20.45 -10.10 8.92
C TYR A 228 21.35 -9.29 7.97
N MET A 229 22.09 -8.32 8.50
CA MET A 229 22.98 -7.44 7.74
C MET A 229 24.19 -8.17 7.16
N ALA A 230 24.61 -9.28 7.77
CA ALA A 230 25.66 -10.15 7.25
C ALA A 230 25.23 -10.98 6.03
N LEU A 231 23.92 -11.07 5.72
CA LEU A 231 23.44 -11.84 4.59
C LEU A 231 23.82 -11.20 3.24
N PRO A 232 24.17 -11.99 2.22
CA PRO A 232 24.41 -11.47 0.88
C PRO A 232 23.19 -10.74 0.31
N ALA A 233 23.39 -9.49 -0.11
CA ALA A 233 22.34 -8.67 -0.70
C ALA A 233 22.81 -8.06 -2.02
N ARG A 234 22.08 -8.34 -3.12
CA ARG A 234 22.29 -7.66 -4.42
C ARG A 234 22.15 -6.14 -4.31
N PHE A 235 21.27 -5.69 -3.41
CA PHE A 235 21.02 -4.29 -3.13
C PHE A 235 21.15 -4.05 -1.63
N PRO A 236 22.37 -3.74 -1.14
CA PRO A 236 22.62 -3.55 0.28
C PRO A 236 21.87 -2.34 0.83
N PHE A 237 21.71 -2.32 2.15
CA PHE A 237 21.16 -1.16 2.85
C PHE A 237 22.13 0.01 2.78
N GLU A 238 21.59 1.19 2.52
CA GLU A 238 22.32 2.44 2.66
C GLU A 238 21.51 3.34 3.59
N PRO A 239 22.08 3.83 4.68
CA PRO A 239 21.35 4.72 5.59
C PRO A 239 20.97 6.03 4.89
N ARG A 240 19.85 6.60 5.33
CA ARG A 240 19.55 8.02 5.03
C ARG A 240 20.31 8.92 5.99
N GLN A 241 20.46 10.18 5.62
CA GLN A 241 20.88 11.22 6.57
C GLN A 241 19.66 11.70 7.37
N PRO A 242 19.82 12.00 8.67
CA PRO A 242 18.77 12.65 9.47
C PRO A 242 18.36 13.98 8.83
N SER A 243 17.06 14.30 8.89
CA SER A 243 16.53 15.58 8.46
C SER A 243 16.41 16.54 9.63
N THR A 244 16.65 17.83 9.39
CA THR A 244 16.36 18.88 10.39
C THR A 244 14.89 19.31 10.40
N VAL A 245 14.11 18.89 9.39
CA VAL A 245 12.68 19.16 9.25
C VAL A 245 11.90 17.85 9.24
N ALA A 246 10.67 17.89 9.75
CA ALA A 246 9.75 16.77 9.62
C ALA A 246 9.51 16.43 8.14
N ILE A 247 9.44 15.14 7.84
CA ILE A 247 9.13 14.63 6.50
C ILE A 247 7.85 13.85 6.65
N GLU A 248 6.82 14.24 5.93
CA GLU A 248 5.54 13.53 5.96
C GLU A 248 5.72 12.05 5.60
N PRO A 249 5.04 11.12 6.31
CA PRO A 249 3.97 11.35 7.31
C PRO A 249 4.46 11.46 8.76
N PHE A 250 5.76 11.65 8.99
CA PHE A 250 6.36 11.60 10.33
C PHE A 250 6.25 12.95 11.04
N SER A 251 5.95 12.93 12.34
CA SER A 251 5.78 14.15 13.14
C SER A 251 7.10 14.88 13.36
N SER A 252 8.20 14.12 13.42
CA SER A 252 9.54 14.61 13.71
C SER A 252 10.59 13.60 13.27
N GLU A 253 11.83 14.06 13.09
CA GLU A 253 12.98 13.18 12.82
C GLU A 253 13.21 12.19 13.97
N ALA A 254 13.05 12.62 15.23
CA ALA A 254 13.22 11.75 16.39
C ALA A 254 12.15 10.66 16.46
N GLY A 255 10.88 11.01 16.25
CA GLY A 255 9.78 10.04 16.19
C GLY A 255 9.99 9.04 15.05
N ARG A 256 10.34 9.53 13.85
CA ARG A 256 10.68 8.68 12.70
C ARG A 256 11.75 7.65 13.02
N GLN A 257 12.84 8.06 13.67
CA GLN A 257 13.93 7.15 14.05
C GLN A 257 13.47 6.07 15.04
N VAL A 258 12.56 6.41 15.97
CA VAL A 258 11.96 5.41 16.87
C VAL A 258 11.18 4.36 16.07
N LEU A 259 10.31 4.77 15.16
CA LEU A 259 9.58 3.82 14.31
C LEU A 259 10.54 2.97 13.46
N GLU A 260 11.49 3.61 12.79
CA GLU A 260 12.47 2.94 11.94
C GLU A 260 13.27 1.89 12.70
N SER A 261 13.74 2.22 13.91
CA SER A 261 14.49 1.30 14.78
C SER A 261 13.63 0.14 15.25
N GLU A 262 12.49 0.42 15.89
CA GLU A 262 11.66 -0.62 16.50
C GLU A 262 11.04 -1.56 15.44
N PHE A 263 10.60 -1.03 14.30
CA PHE A 263 10.13 -1.88 13.20
C PHE A 263 11.24 -2.71 12.57
N LEU A 264 12.47 -2.19 12.47
CA LEU A 264 13.60 -2.96 11.95
C LEU A 264 13.99 -4.09 12.92
N ILE A 265 14.03 -3.82 14.23
CA ILE A 265 14.28 -4.82 15.27
C ILE A 265 13.23 -5.91 15.22
N ALA A 266 11.95 -5.54 15.29
CA ALA A 266 10.85 -6.49 15.26
C ALA A 266 10.84 -7.32 13.97
N GLY A 267 11.00 -6.67 12.81
CA GLY A 267 11.06 -7.35 11.51
C GLY A 267 12.24 -8.32 11.38
N ALA A 268 13.41 -7.98 11.93
CA ALA A 268 14.57 -8.87 11.93
C ALA A 268 14.33 -10.11 12.80
N LYS A 269 13.74 -9.94 14.00
CA LYS A 269 13.34 -11.04 14.88
C LYS A 269 12.32 -11.97 14.22
N ILE A 270 11.27 -11.41 13.61
CA ILE A 270 10.27 -12.17 12.85
C ILE A 270 10.95 -13.00 11.77
N ARG A 271 11.82 -12.37 10.98
CA ARG A 271 12.50 -13.03 9.88
C ARG A 271 13.46 -14.12 10.36
N ALA A 272 14.13 -13.93 11.49
CA ALA A 272 15.03 -14.92 12.08
C ALA A 272 14.29 -16.20 12.52
N MET A 273 13.01 -16.11 12.87
CA MET A 273 12.16 -17.25 13.20
C MET A 273 11.55 -17.95 11.97
N SER A 274 11.69 -17.38 10.77
CA SER A 274 11.13 -17.96 9.55
C SER A 274 12.04 -19.06 9.01
N GLU A 275 11.44 -20.21 8.67
CA GLU A 275 12.14 -21.26 7.94
C GLU A 275 12.33 -20.83 6.47
N ASN A 276 13.59 -20.75 6.01
CA ASN A 276 13.95 -20.43 4.63
C ASN A 276 13.23 -19.19 4.04
N PRO A 277 13.35 -18.00 4.68
CA PRO A 277 12.64 -16.81 4.23
C PRO A 277 13.07 -16.42 2.83
N LYS A 278 12.09 -16.09 1.97
CA LYS A 278 12.37 -15.52 0.64
C LYS A 278 13.31 -14.33 0.77
N GLN A 279 14.24 -14.16 -0.17
CA GLN A 279 15.16 -13.01 -0.14
C GLN A 279 14.42 -11.66 -0.16
N SER A 280 13.25 -11.62 -0.80
CA SER A 280 12.38 -10.44 -0.84
C SER A 280 11.62 -10.18 0.47
N MET A 281 11.55 -11.14 1.39
CA MET A 281 11.00 -10.93 2.74
C MET A 281 12.06 -10.19 3.57
N ARG A 282 11.88 -8.88 3.73
CA ARG A 282 12.78 -7.99 4.45
C ARG A 282 12.10 -7.49 5.74
N PRO A 283 12.86 -7.10 6.78
CA PRO A 283 12.30 -6.60 8.04
C PRO A 283 11.23 -5.51 7.88
N LEU A 284 11.51 -4.49 7.06
CA LEU A 284 10.60 -3.37 6.79
C LEU A 284 9.65 -3.64 5.61
N GLY A 285 9.33 -4.90 5.33
CA GLY A 285 8.37 -5.29 4.29
C GLY A 285 9.00 -5.67 2.96
N PHE A 286 8.24 -6.37 2.13
CA PHE A 286 8.72 -7.04 0.94
C PHE A 286 9.32 -6.05 -0.06
N SER A 287 10.60 -6.24 -0.39
CA SER A 287 11.36 -5.37 -1.28
C SER A 287 12.60 -6.08 -1.82
N PRO A 288 13.06 -5.75 -3.04
CA PRO A 288 14.37 -6.19 -3.49
C PRO A 288 15.51 -5.40 -2.81
N PHE A 289 15.26 -4.22 -2.25
CA PHE A 289 16.28 -3.28 -1.76
C PHE A 289 16.43 -3.25 -0.23
N GLY A 290 17.67 -3.14 0.24
CA GLY A 290 18.01 -2.76 1.62
C GLY A 290 17.34 -3.63 2.68
N VAL A 291 16.78 -2.96 3.69
CA VAL A 291 16.08 -3.58 4.83
C VAL A 291 14.56 -3.71 4.61
N GLY A 292 14.02 -3.28 3.47
CA GLY A 292 12.61 -3.41 3.14
C GLY A 292 12.03 -2.23 2.36
N PHE A 293 10.72 -2.27 2.11
CA PHE A 293 10.01 -1.24 1.36
C PHE A 293 9.64 -0.03 2.23
N GLY A 294 9.30 -0.28 3.50
CA GLY A 294 9.08 0.74 4.52
C GLY A 294 7.75 1.47 4.43
N SER A 295 6.78 0.97 3.66
CA SER A 295 5.47 1.62 3.56
C SER A 295 4.75 1.59 4.90
N MET A 296 4.09 2.68 5.24
CA MET A 296 3.13 2.74 6.36
C MET A 296 1.67 2.76 5.88
N ILE A 297 1.45 2.68 4.56
CA ILE A 297 0.10 2.67 3.99
C ILE A 297 -0.53 1.29 4.12
N ALA A 298 -1.71 1.24 4.73
CA ALA A 298 -2.63 0.10 4.69
C ALA A 298 -4.04 0.60 4.38
N THR A 299 -4.90 -0.25 3.84
CA THR A 299 -6.30 0.11 3.59
C THR A 299 -7.21 -0.67 4.52
N TYR A 300 -8.46 -0.20 4.67
CA TYR A 300 -9.50 -0.94 5.39
C TYR A 300 -9.72 -2.37 4.85
N ARG A 301 -9.27 -2.68 3.63
CA ARG A 301 -9.44 -4.02 3.03
C ARG A 301 -8.31 -4.98 3.37
N ASN A 302 -7.07 -4.50 3.42
CA ASN A 302 -5.92 -5.37 3.66
C ASN A 302 -4.64 -4.56 3.97
N CYS A 303 -3.72 -5.16 4.73
CA CYS A 303 -2.36 -4.65 4.91
C CYS A 303 -1.44 -5.20 3.80
N PRO A 304 -0.73 -4.36 3.02
CA PRO A 304 0.16 -4.81 1.96
C PRO A 304 1.40 -5.51 2.54
N ASN A 305 1.97 -6.47 1.80
CA ASN A 305 3.23 -7.09 2.21
C ASN A 305 4.43 -6.14 2.14
N ASN A 306 4.25 -4.94 1.55
CA ASN A 306 5.22 -3.86 1.52
C ASN A 306 5.31 -3.07 2.86
N CYS A 307 4.38 -3.28 3.79
CA CYS A 307 4.50 -2.77 5.16
C CYS A 307 5.50 -3.60 5.98
N PRO A 308 6.09 -3.03 7.06
CA PRO A 308 6.91 -3.77 8.01
C PRO A 308 6.27 -5.08 8.45
N LEU A 309 7.07 -6.14 8.56
CA LEU A 309 6.57 -7.46 8.95
C LEU A 309 5.81 -7.40 10.28
N ALA A 310 6.31 -6.60 11.22
CA ALA A 310 5.72 -6.43 12.55
C ALA A 310 4.29 -5.87 12.54
N ILE A 311 3.82 -5.28 11.44
CA ILE A 311 2.44 -4.80 11.34
C ILE A 311 1.47 -5.95 11.07
N TRP A 312 1.84 -6.93 10.24
CA TRP A 312 0.87 -7.87 9.64
C TRP A 312 1.25 -9.35 9.71
N TRP A 313 2.51 -9.67 9.99
CA TRP A 313 3.00 -11.05 10.02
C TRP A 313 2.58 -11.75 11.30
N GLY A 314 2.22 -13.02 11.18
CA GLY A 314 1.97 -13.90 12.32
C GLY A 314 0.50 -14.29 12.48
N ASP A 315 0.24 -15.02 13.56
CA ASP A 315 -1.03 -15.64 13.87
C ASP A 315 -1.40 -15.30 15.33
N PRO A 316 -2.55 -14.61 15.57
CA PRO A 316 -3.03 -14.25 16.90
C PRO A 316 -3.07 -15.40 17.92
N GLU A 317 -3.24 -16.63 17.45
CA GLU A 317 -3.37 -17.84 18.27
C GLU A 317 -2.04 -18.61 18.42
N ALA A 318 -1.00 -18.27 17.64
CA ALA A 318 0.28 -18.95 17.71
C ALA A 318 1.08 -18.53 18.95
N THR A 319 1.41 -19.51 19.80
CA THR A 319 2.20 -19.31 21.02
C THR A 319 3.69 -19.62 20.85
N SER A 320 4.10 -20.15 19.68
CA SER A 320 5.50 -20.42 19.35
C SER A 320 5.70 -20.54 17.83
N GLY A 321 6.96 -20.61 17.39
CA GLY A 321 7.33 -20.81 15.98
C GLY A 321 7.29 -19.55 15.11
N ALA A 322 7.41 -19.74 13.79
CA ALA A 322 7.59 -18.66 12.81
C ALA A 322 6.42 -17.66 12.73
N LEU A 323 5.24 -18.04 13.23
CA LEU A 323 4.03 -17.21 13.23
C LEU A 323 3.69 -16.64 14.62
N HIS A 324 4.56 -16.80 15.61
CA HIS A 324 4.30 -16.38 17.00
C HIS A 324 4.08 -14.86 17.18
N TRP A 325 4.56 -14.05 16.25
CA TRP A 325 4.32 -12.60 16.32
C TRP A 325 2.81 -12.31 16.29
N TYR A 326 2.34 -11.47 17.19
CA TYR A 326 0.95 -11.02 17.22
C TYR A 326 0.77 -9.85 16.23
N PRO A 327 0.02 -10.00 15.12
CA PRO A 327 -0.13 -8.94 14.13
C PRO A 327 -1.15 -7.87 14.56
N LEU A 328 -0.89 -6.61 14.24
CA LEU A 328 -1.86 -5.52 14.37
C LEU A 328 -2.89 -5.56 13.24
N LEU A 329 -2.42 -5.72 11.99
CA LEU A 329 -3.25 -5.73 10.79
C LEU A 329 -3.05 -7.05 10.06
N GLN A 330 -3.65 -8.13 10.58
CA GLN A 330 -3.48 -9.47 10.00
C GLN A 330 -3.85 -9.47 8.51
N ARG A 331 -2.87 -9.82 7.67
CA ARG A 331 -2.98 -9.77 6.22
C ARG A 331 -3.76 -10.96 5.67
N GLU A 332 -4.64 -10.70 4.70
CA GLU A 332 -5.20 -11.75 3.85
C GLU A 332 -4.25 -12.02 2.66
N GLY A 333 -3.80 -13.28 2.53
CA GLY A 333 -2.95 -13.73 1.43
C GLY A 333 -3.74 -14.12 0.17
N TYR A 334 -3.03 -14.29 -0.96
CA TYR A 334 -3.66 -14.68 -2.24
C TYR A 334 -4.25 -16.09 -2.26
N SER A 335 -3.78 -16.97 -1.37
CA SER A 335 -4.31 -18.32 -1.20
C SER A 335 -5.54 -18.38 -0.27
N SER A 336 -6.09 -17.23 0.15
CA SER A 336 -7.32 -17.22 0.94
C SER A 336 -8.50 -17.70 0.10
N ALA A 337 -9.47 -18.36 0.74
CA ALA A 337 -10.66 -18.88 0.07
C ALA A 337 -11.38 -17.80 -0.77
N LYS A 338 -11.46 -16.57 -0.26
CA LYS A 338 -12.04 -15.41 -0.95
C LYS A 338 -11.32 -15.06 -2.25
N ASN A 339 -9.99 -15.22 -2.31
CA ASN A 339 -9.21 -14.97 -3.53
C ASN A 339 -9.18 -16.19 -4.48
N MET A 340 -9.54 -17.40 -4.03
CA MET A 340 -9.53 -18.61 -4.85
C MET A 340 -10.90 -19.00 -5.42
N PHE A 341 -12.01 -18.69 -4.72
CA PHE A 341 -13.35 -19.19 -5.08
C PHE A 341 -14.29 -18.14 -5.70
N ASP A 342 -13.96 -16.84 -5.64
CA ASP A 342 -14.72 -15.79 -6.36
C ASP A 342 -14.38 -15.69 -7.86
N ASP A 343 -13.43 -16.49 -8.35
CA ASP A 343 -13.16 -16.71 -9.78
C ASP A 343 -14.15 -17.72 -10.42
N LEU A 344 -15.05 -18.33 -9.62
CA LEU A 344 -16.01 -19.35 -10.05
C LEU A 344 -17.47 -18.88 -10.06
N THR A 345 -17.74 -17.60 -9.78
CA THR A 345 -19.08 -17.01 -9.86
C THR A 345 -19.18 -16.11 -11.10
N PRO A 346 -20.05 -16.45 -12.07
CA PRO A 346 -20.16 -15.79 -13.37
C PRO A 346 -20.60 -14.33 -13.29
#